data_AF-A0A5C6ENU9-F1
#
_entry.id   AF-A0A5C6ENU9-F1
#
_cell.length_a   1.000
_cell.length_b   1.000
_cell.length_c   1.000
_cell.angle_alpha   90.00
_cell.angle_beta   90.00
_cell.angle_gamma   90.00
#
_symmetry.space_group_name_H-M   'P 1'
#
loop_
_entity.id
_entity.type
_entity.pdbx_description
1 polymer ?
#
loop_
_entity_poly.entity_id
_entity_poly.type
_entity_poly.pdbx_seq_one_letter_code
_entity_poly.pdbx_strand_id
1 'polypeptide(L)'
;MTTYNLYKLLKEELKNGSNDLVTRQSGQIIRECIERDIAQEENGSVITLDFSKIGIIDYSCADEIVAKSISRLLGDEYGDKYIVLSGLNENQKENIEVALERKDLAVMAEMRDGKYVLLGNLNNYLKETLHLILEKGRITAKELADTMKLKPNTSGTRLLNLYKKRLIKRIDEKVPGGKVWVYERI
;
A
#
# COMPACT_ATOMS: atom_id res chain seq x y z
N MET A 1 -7.28 -2.30 -11.41
CA MET A 1 -6.11 -1.61 -10.81
C MET A 1 -6.04 -0.27 -11.49
N THR A 2 -6.11 0.80 -10.72
CA THR A 2 -6.11 2.18 -11.24
C THR A 2 -4.77 2.81 -10.92
N THR A 3 -4.09 3.35 -11.93
CA THR A 3 -2.76 3.94 -11.77
C THR A 3 -2.81 5.46 -11.90
N TYR A 4 -2.37 6.14 -10.85
CA TYR A 4 -2.22 7.59 -10.79
C TYR A 4 -0.76 7.94 -11.08
N ASN A 5 -0.52 8.46 -12.29
CA ASN A 5 0.80 8.90 -12.70
C ASN A 5 1.12 10.25 -12.04
N LEU A 6 1.96 10.23 -10.99
CA LEU A 6 2.27 11.43 -10.22
C LEU A 6 2.98 12.50 -11.05
N TYR A 7 3.74 12.09 -12.06
CA TYR A 7 4.39 13.03 -12.97
C TYR A 7 3.37 13.81 -13.81
N LYS A 8 2.32 13.14 -14.32
CA LYS A 8 1.25 13.81 -15.06
C LYS A 8 0.55 14.83 -14.17
N LEU A 9 0.16 14.42 -12.96
CA LEU A 9 -0.48 15.30 -11.97
C LEU A 9 0.43 16.50 -11.61
N LEU A 10 1.72 16.24 -11.39
CA LEU A 10 2.72 17.28 -11.14
C LEU A 10 2.74 18.34 -12.27
N LYS A 11 2.75 17.90 -13.53
CA LYS A 11 2.78 18.79 -14.69
C LYS A 11 1.49 19.58 -14.88
N GLU A 12 0.35 18.97 -14.59
CA GLU A 12 -0.97 19.60 -14.72
C GLU A 12 -1.20 20.64 -13.62
N GLU A 13 -0.83 20.32 -12.38
CA GLU A 13 -1.14 21.13 -11.20
C GLU A 13 -0.09 22.20 -10.88
N LEU A 14 1.21 21.86 -10.91
CA LEU A 14 2.25 22.79 -10.42
C LEU A 14 2.82 23.71 -11.50
N LYS A 15 2.81 23.30 -12.78
CA LYS A 15 3.25 24.07 -13.95
C LYS A 15 4.60 24.78 -13.81
N ASN A 16 5.47 24.33 -12.91
CA ASN A 16 6.75 24.96 -12.58
C ASN A 16 7.95 24.38 -13.34
N GLY A 17 7.71 23.44 -14.26
CA GLY A 17 8.75 22.77 -15.06
C GLY A 17 9.54 21.69 -14.31
N SER A 18 9.46 21.63 -12.97
CA SER A 18 10.16 20.63 -12.15
C SER A 18 9.56 19.23 -12.30
N ASN A 19 10.37 18.21 -12.05
CA ASN A 19 9.97 16.80 -11.93
C ASN A 19 9.98 16.31 -10.48
N ASP A 20 10.26 17.22 -9.55
CA ASP A 20 10.52 16.91 -8.16
C ASP A 20 9.30 17.20 -7.29
N LEU A 21 8.99 16.25 -6.40
CA LEU A 21 7.95 16.35 -5.40
C LEU A 21 8.60 16.85 -4.10
N VAL A 22 8.74 18.16 -3.99
CA VAL A 22 9.39 18.80 -2.83
C VAL A 22 8.45 19.79 -2.17
N THR A 23 8.62 19.97 -0.86
CA THR A 23 7.75 20.73 0.03
C THR A 23 6.39 20.09 0.30
N ARG A 24 5.86 20.39 1.49
CA ARG A 24 4.53 19.96 1.91
C ARG A 24 3.41 20.57 1.04
N GLN A 25 3.55 21.82 0.60
CA GLN A 25 2.51 22.50 -0.17
C GLN A 25 2.27 21.83 -1.53
N SER A 26 3.34 21.44 -2.24
CA SER A 26 3.21 20.71 -3.51
C SER A 26 2.56 19.35 -3.30
N GLY A 27 2.97 18.63 -2.24
CA GLY A 27 2.42 17.34 -1.88
C GLY A 27 0.93 17.40 -1.56
N GLN A 28 0.48 18.46 -0.91
CA GLN A 28 -0.93 18.67 -0.59
C GLN A 28 -1.78 18.79 -1.86
N ILE A 29 -1.34 19.59 -2.84
CA ILE A 29 -2.05 19.78 -4.11
C ILE A 29 -2.20 18.45 -4.84
N ILE A 30 -1.11 17.68 -4.93
CA ILE A 30 -1.12 16.37 -5.60
C ILE A 30 -1.99 15.36 -4.85
N ARG A 31 -1.89 15.30 -3.52
CA ARG A 31 -2.72 14.42 -2.71
C ARG A 31 -4.20 14.74 -2.86
N GLU A 32 -4.60 16.00 -2.76
CA GLU A 32 -6.00 16.42 -2.90
C GLU A 32 -6.56 16.11 -4.29
N CYS A 33 -5.74 16.13 -5.35
CA CYS A 33 -6.15 15.63 -6.66
C CYS A 33 -6.42 14.13 -6.63
N ILE A 34 -5.47 13.34 -6.12
CA ILE A 34 -5.61 11.87 -6.02
C ILE A 34 -6.84 11.50 -5.17
N GLU A 35 -7.07 12.19 -4.06
CA GLU A 35 -8.16 11.90 -3.13
C GLU A 35 -9.55 12.14 -3.73
N ARG A 36 -9.69 13.18 -4.56
CA ARG A 36 -10.94 13.43 -5.29
C ARG A 36 -11.27 12.28 -6.22
N ASP A 37 -10.26 11.72 -6.86
CA ASP A 37 -10.43 10.64 -7.84
C ASP A 37 -10.64 9.28 -7.14
N ILE A 38 -9.87 8.97 -6.09
CA ILE A 38 -10.02 7.74 -5.28
C ILE A 38 -11.45 7.57 -4.76
N ALA A 39 -12.11 8.68 -4.38
CA ALA A 39 -13.48 8.64 -3.88
C ALA A 39 -14.50 8.13 -4.91
N GLN A 40 -14.18 8.20 -6.21
CA GLN A 40 -15.03 7.72 -7.29
C GLN A 40 -14.74 6.25 -7.69
N GLU A 41 -13.66 5.68 -7.18
CA GLU A 41 -13.24 4.32 -7.53
C GLU A 41 -14.13 3.27 -6.83
N GLU A 42 -14.27 2.11 -7.47
CA GLU A 42 -15.07 1.00 -6.93
C GLU A 42 -14.44 0.41 -5.65
N ASN A 43 -15.27 -0.22 -4.82
CA ASN A 43 -14.78 -0.97 -3.66
C ASN A 43 -13.91 -2.16 -4.08
N GLY A 44 -12.86 -2.43 -3.32
CA GLY A 44 -11.86 -3.44 -3.61
C GLY A 44 -10.83 -3.04 -4.68
N SER A 45 -10.88 -1.81 -5.19
CA SER A 45 -9.90 -1.31 -6.17
C SER A 45 -8.51 -1.13 -5.55
N VAL A 46 -7.50 -1.42 -6.38
CA VAL A 46 -6.08 -1.25 -6.06
C VAL A 46 -5.61 0.02 -6.77
N ILE A 47 -5.23 1.01 -5.98
CA ILE A 47 -4.76 2.32 -6.40
C ILE A 47 -3.24 2.30 -6.40
N THR A 48 -2.64 2.59 -7.53
CA THR A 48 -1.18 2.61 -7.69
C THR A 48 -0.71 4.03 -7.87
N LEU A 49 0.17 4.50 -6.98
CA LEU A 49 0.86 5.77 -7.12
C LEU A 49 2.17 5.53 -7.88
N ASP A 50 2.27 6.06 -9.09
CA ASP A 50 3.42 5.84 -9.99
C ASP A 50 4.44 6.99 -9.89
N PHE A 51 5.62 6.65 -9.38
CA PHE A 51 6.79 7.53 -9.18
C PHE A 51 7.87 7.37 -10.27
N SER A 52 7.64 6.54 -11.28
CA SER A 52 8.65 6.20 -12.31
C SER A 52 9.29 7.41 -12.99
N LYS A 53 8.53 8.49 -13.19
CA LYS A 53 8.98 9.73 -13.83
C LYS A 53 9.22 10.89 -12.86
N ILE A 54 9.05 10.67 -11.55
CA ILE A 54 9.43 11.64 -10.53
C ILE A 54 10.96 11.63 -10.39
N GLY A 55 11.56 12.82 -10.27
CA GLY A 55 12.98 12.99 -10.00
C GLY A 55 13.30 12.60 -8.57
N ILE A 56 13.13 13.54 -7.65
CA ILE A 56 13.23 13.29 -6.20
C ILE A 56 11.90 13.53 -5.49
N ILE A 57 11.76 12.95 -4.31
CA ILE A 57 10.73 13.32 -3.33
C ILE A 57 11.43 13.61 -2.00
N ASP A 58 11.19 14.77 -1.40
CA ASP A 58 11.72 15.05 -0.06
C ASP A 58 10.84 14.42 1.03
N TYR A 59 11.38 14.34 2.25
CA TYR A 59 10.64 13.82 3.40
C TYR A 59 9.28 14.50 3.61
N SER A 60 9.20 15.82 3.44
CA SER A 60 7.96 16.58 3.72
C SER A 60 6.85 16.27 2.73
N CYS A 61 7.20 16.04 1.47
CA CYS A 61 6.27 15.68 0.42
C CYS A 61 5.92 14.18 0.49
N ALA A 62 6.87 13.31 0.87
CA ALA A 62 6.60 11.90 1.15
C ALA A 62 5.63 11.70 2.33
N ASP A 63 5.83 12.47 3.41
CA ASP A 63 4.90 12.54 4.56
C ASP A 63 3.51 13.00 4.10
N GLU A 64 3.45 14.02 3.23
CA GLU A 64 2.20 14.62 2.78
C GLU A 64 1.40 13.76 1.80
N ILE A 65 2.06 13.11 0.85
CA ILE A 65 1.42 12.27 -0.18
C ILE A 65 1.25 10.86 0.35
N VAL A 66 2.34 10.19 0.71
CA VAL A 66 2.29 8.75 1.01
C VAL A 66 1.78 8.51 2.42
N ALA A 67 2.46 9.04 3.44
CA ALA A 67 2.14 8.69 4.82
C ALA A 67 0.73 9.15 5.21
N LYS A 68 0.31 10.36 4.80
CA LYS A 68 -1.07 10.82 5.00
C LYS A 68 -2.08 9.98 4.23
N SER A 69 -1.90 9.67 2.94
CA SER A 69 -2.86 8.84 2.21
C SER A 69 -3.01 7.46 2.83
N ILE A 70 -1.92 6.82 3.26
CA ILE A 70 -2.01 5.54 3.98
C ILE A 70 -2.73 5.71 5.33
N SER A 71 -2.42 6.75 6.10
CA SER A 71 -3.11 7.02 7.36
C SER A 71 -4.63 7.18 7.17
N ARG A 72 -5.05 7.95 6.17
CA ARG A 72 -6.47 8.19 5.85
C ARG A 72 -7.16 6.93 5.33
N LEU A 73 -6.45 6.13 4.52
CA LEU A 73 -6.90 4.82 4.06
C LEU A 73 -7.19 3.88 5.25
N LEU A 74 -6.29 3.83 6.24
CA LEU A 74 -6.49 3.02 7.45
C LEU A 74 -7.55 3.60 8.39
N GLY A 75 -7.81 4.91 8.29
CA GLY A 75 -8.92 5.60 8.95
C GLY A 75 -10.28 5.42 8.25
N ASP A 76 -10.35 4.57 7.22
CA ASP A 76 -11.56 4.27 6.43
C ASP A 76 -12.12 5.48 5.64
N GLU A 77 -11.33 6.53 5.43
CA GLU A 77 -11.77 7.74 4.72
C GLU A 77 -11.95 7.51 3.20
N TYR A 78 -11.34 6.47 2.65
CA TYR A 78 -11.50 6.08 1.24
C TYR A 78 -12.40 4.84 1.06
N GLY A 79 -12.94 4.29 2.14
CA GLY A 79 -13.67 3.03 2.16
C GLY A 79 -12.79 1.81 1.83
N ASP A 80 -13.37 0.80 1.17
CA ASP A 80 -12.66 -0.43 0.82
C ASP A 80 -11.77 -0.22 -0.40
N LYS A 81 -10.54 0.26 -0.15
CA LYS A 81 -9.50 0.53 -1.16
C LYS A 81 -8.17 -0.04 -0.70
N TYR A 82 -7.24 -0.13 -1.65
CA TYR A 82 -5.86 -0.50 -1.40
C TYR A 82 -4.95 0.51 -2.10
N ILE A 83 -3.84 0.89 -1.48
CA ILE A 83 -2.85 1.76 -2.08
C ILE A 83 -1.51 1.02 -2.15
N VAL A 84 -0.87 1.05 -3.32
CA VAL A 84 0.48 0.55 -3.56
C VAL A 84 1.30 1.61 -4.28
N LEU A 85 2.62 1.54 -4.15
CA LEU A 85 3.55 2.45 -4.84
C LEU A 85 4.26 1.70 -5.97
N SER A 86 4.64 2.40 -7.03
CA SER A 86 5.39 1.80 -8.14
C SER A 86 6.42 2.76 -8.71
N GLY A 87 7.46 2.20 -9.36
CA GLY A 87 8.47 2.97 -10.06
C GLY A 87 9.42 3.74 -9.14
N LEU A 88 9.60 3.28 -7.90
CA LEU A 88 10.50 3.94 -6.94
C LEU A 88 11.98 3.72 -7.28
N ASN A 89 12.78 4.76 -7.09
CA ASN A 89 14.24 4.64 -6.98
C ASN A 89 14.67 4.60 -5.49
N GLU A 90 15.95 4.31 -5.21
CA GLU A 90 16.44 4.18 -3.83
C GLU A 90 16.28 5.45 -2.99
N ASN A 91 16.54 6.63 -3.56
CA ASN A 91 16.40 7.90 -2.83
C ASN A 91 14.93 8.19 -2.46
N GLN A 92 14.00 7.91 -3.37
CA GLN A 92 12.57 8.03 -3.11
C GLN A 92 12.12 7.03 -2.04
N LYS A 93 12.59 5.79 -2.15
CA LYS A 93 12.34 4.74 -1.16
C LYS A 93 12.79 5.17 0.24
N GLU A 94 14.00 5.69 0.40
CA GLU A 94 14.52 6.14 1.71
C GLU A 94 13.64 7.22 2.36
N ASN A 95 13.26 8.25 1.60
CA ASN A 95 12.42 9.33 2.14
C ASN A 95 11.00 8.85 2.48
N ILE A 96 10.43 7.94 1.68
CA ILE A 96 9.12 7.35 1.92
C ILE A 96 9.15 6.40 3.12
N GLU A 97 10.19 5.58 3.25
CA GLU A 97 10.41 4.69 4.39
C GLU A 97 10.34 5.47 5.71
N VAL A 98 11.15 6.52 5.82
CA VAL A 98 11.22 7.35 7.04
C VAL A 98 9.89 8.04 7.34
N ALA A 99 9.17 8.47 6.30
CA ALA A 99 7.84 9.09 6.47
C ALA A 99 6.80 8.11 7.03
N LEU A 100 6.85 6.85 6.61
CA LEU A 100 5.94 5.79 7.07
C LEU A 100 6.31 5.29 8.48
N GLU A 101 7.59 5.03 8.74
CA GLU A 101 8.09 4.54 10.02
C GLU A 101 7.74 5.48 11.18
N ARG A 102 7.88 6.79 10.98
CA ARG A 102 7.53 7.80 11.99
C ARG A 102 6.06 7.79 12.42
N LYS A 103 5.18 7.14 11.67
CA LYS A 103 3.75 7.02 11.96
C LYS A 103 3.30 5.57 12.19
N ASP A 104 4.21 4.61 12.28
CA ASP A 104 3.91 3.18 12.39
C ASP A 104 3.02 2.63 11.24
N LEU A 105 3.23 3.18 10.04
CA LEU A 105 2.51 2.80 8.81
C LEU A 105 3.36 1.88 7.95
N ALA A 106 2.72 1.14 7.05
CA ALA A 106 3.40 0.35 6.03
C ALA A 106 2.62 0.31 4.72
N VAL A 107 3.34 0.11 3.61
CA VAL A 107 2.77 0.01 2.26
C VAL A 107 3.63 -0.91 1.39
N MET A 108 2.99 -1.61 0.44
CA MET A 108 3.70 -2.36 -0.60
C MET A 108 4.16 -1.41 -1.71
N ALA A 109 5.39 -1.60 -2.19
CA ALA A 109 5.96 -0.82 -3.27
C ALA A 109 6.69 -1.70 -4.28
N GLU A 110 6.65 -1.30 -5.55
CA GLU A 110 7.47 -1.85 -6.63
C GLU A 110 8.57 -0.85 -7.00
N MET A 111 9.81 -1.31 -6.94
CA MET A 111 11.00 -0.56 -7.36
C MET A 111 11.12 -0.52 -8.88
N ARG A 112 11.90 0.41 -9.45
CA ARG A 112 12.13 0.49 -10.91
C ARG A 112 12.79 -0.76 -11.51
N ASP A 113 13.48 -1.55 -10.70
CA ASP A 113 14.07 -2.83 -11.11
C ASP A 113 13.08 -4.01 -11.02
N GLY A 114 11.81 -3.73 -10.70
CA GLY A 114 10.73 -4.73 -10.57
C GLY A 114 10.68 -5.44 -9.23
N LYS A 115 11.55 -5.09 -8.26
CA LYS A 115 11.50 -5.71 -6.93
C LYS A 115 10.32 -5.17 -6.11
N TYR A 116 9.55 -6.07 -5.52
CA TYR A 116 8.54 -5.75 -4.52
C TYR A 116 9.19 -5.62 -3.15
N VAL A 117 8.91 -4.52 -2.47
CA VAL A 117 9.39 -4.23 -1.11
C VAL A 117 8.25 -3.76 -0.24
N LEU A 118 8.32 -4.08 1.04
CA LEU A 118 7.48 -3.48 2.07
C LEU A 118 8.20 -2.26 2.61
N LEU A 119 7.56 -1.10 2.55
CA LEU A 119 8.07 0.13 3.16
C LEU A 119 7.36 0.42 4.47
N GLY A 120 8.08 0.94 5.45
CA GLY A 120 7.58 1.35 6.76
C GLY A 120 7.65 0.26 7.83
N ASN A 121 6.85 0.41 8.88
CA ASN A 121 6.90 -0.50 10.03
C ASN A 121 5.83 -1.60 9.98
N LEU A 122 6.29 -2.84 10.16
CA LEU A 122 5.44 -4.01 10.31
C LEU A 122 6.11 -5.01 11.25
N ASN A 123 5.35 -5.52 12.22
CA ASN A 123 5.84 -6.53 13.15
C ASN A 123 6.41 -7.74 12.42
N ASN A 124 7.53 -8.29 12.90
CA ASN A 124 8.24 -9.40 12.25
C ASN A 124 7.34 -10.60 11.93
N TYR A 125 6.45 -10.98 12.86
CA TYR A 125 5.52 -12.08 12.65
C TYR A 125 4.49 -11.82 11.52
N LEU A 126 4.14 -10.55 11.28
CA LEU A 126 3.29 -10.14 10.16
C LEU A 126 4.11 -10.08 8.87
N LYS A 127 5.37 -9.64 8.91
CA LYS A 127 6.30 -9.70 7.76
C LYS A 127 6.47 -11.13 7.25
N GLU A 128 6.69 -12.09 8.15
CA GLU A 128 6.75 -13.52 7.81
C GLU A 128 5.46 -14.02 7.14
N THR A 129 4.31 -13.62 7.69
CA THR A 129 3.00 -14.01 7.16
C THR A 129 2.76 -13.40 5.78
N LEU A 130 3.11 -12.13 5.61
CA LEU A 130 3.00 -11.41 4.34
C LEU A 130 3.91 -12.05 3.27
N HIS A 131 5.16 -12.35 3.61
CA HIS A 131 6.11 -13.02 2.71
C HIS A 131 5.52 -14.34 2.17
N LEU A 132 4.97 -15.17 3.06
CA LEU A 132 4.34 -16.42 2.66
C LEU A 132 3.16 -16.22 1.70
N ILE A 133 2.36 -15.18 1.90
CA ILE A 133 1.23 -14.84 1.01
C ILE A 133 1.75 -14.36 -0.34
N LEU A 134 2.81 -13.54 -0.36
CA LEU A 134 3.42 -13.07 -1.61
C LEU A 134 3.99 -14.23 -2.43
N GLU A 135 4.59 -15.24 -1.78
CA GLU A 135 5.09 -16.46 -2.43
C GLU A 135 3.97 -17.37 -2.93
N LYS A 136 2.94 -17.62 -2.12
CA LYS A 136 1.83 -18.53 -2.47
C LYS A 136 0.75 -17.88 -3.34
N GLY A 137 0.71 -16.56 -3.42
CA GLY A 137 -0.34 -15.76 -4.06
C GLY A 137 -1.62 -15.65 -3.22
N ARG A 138 -2.06 -16.75 -2.59
CA ARG A 138 -3.25 -16.81 -1.73
C ARG A 138 -3.12 -17.83 -0.61
N ILE A 139 -3.84 -17.62 0.49
CA ILE A 139 -3.87 -18.51 1.65
C ILE A 139 -5.16 -18.37 2.47
N THR A 140 -5.58 -19.46 3.10
CA THR A 140 -6.63 -19.49 4.13
C THR A 140 -6.03 -19.49 5.54
N ALA A 141 -6.83 -19.17 6.56
CA ALA A 141 -6.39 -19.27 7.95
C ALA A 141 -5.95 -20.69 8.36
N LYS A 142 -6.57 -21.72 7.76
CA LYS A 142 -6.21 -23.12 7.98
C LYS A 142 -4.85 -23.43 7.37
N GLU A 143 -4.64 -23.12 6.08
CA GLU A 143 -3.36 -23.35 5.41
C GLU A 143 -2.21 -22.58 6.06
N LEU A 144 -2.47 -21.36 6.56
CA LEU A 144 -1.49 -20.60 7.31
C LEU A 144 -1.13 -21.28 8.64
N ALA A 145 -2.13 -21.78 9.38
CA ALA A 145 -1.91 -22.51 10.63
C ALA A 145 -1.06 -23.77 10.39
N ASP A 146 -1.40 -24.54 9.34
CA ASP A 146 -0.69 -25.76 8.98
C ASP A 146 0.76 -25.46 8.52
N THR A 147 0.94 -24.44 7.67
CA THR A 147 2.26 -24.07 7.12
C THR A 147 3.20 -23.53 8.19
N MET A 148 2.71 -22.62 9.04
CA MET A 148 3.53 -21.96 10.08
C MET A 148 3.50 -22.68 11.43
N LYS A 149 2.81 -23.83 11.53
CA LYS A 149 2.57 -24.58 12.77
C LYS A 149 1.99 -23.70 13.90
N LEU A 150 1.05 -22.83 13.54
CA LEU A 150 0.38 -21.90 14.46
C LEU A 150 -0.93 -22.47 14.96
N LYS A 151 -1.41 -21.97 16.10
CA LYS A 151 -2.79 -22.20 16.52
C LYS A 151 -3.77 -21.53 15.54
N PRO A 152 -4.93 -22.14 15.23
CA PRO A 152 -5.91 -21.56 14.29
C PRO A 152 -6.34 -20.12 14.60
N ASN A 153 -6.49 -19.78 15.88
CA ASN A 153 -6.84 -18.40 16.27
C ASN A 153 -5.72 -17.41 15.93
N THR A 154 -4.46 -17.81 16.09
CA THR A 154 -3.30 -16.96 15.80
C THR A 154 -3.18 -16.69 14.30
N SER A 155 -3.40 -17.69 13.44
CA SER A 155 -3.35 -17.49 11.99
C SER A 155 -4.45 -16.52 11.52
N GLY A 156 -5.68 -16.69 12.02
CA GLY A 156 -6.79 -15.78 11.73
C GLY A 156 -6.50 -14.34 12.16
N THR A 157 -5.95 -14.11 13.35
CA THR A 157 -5.57 -12.77 13.82
C THR A 157 -4.47 -12.14 12.96
N ARG A 158 -3.43 -12.90 12.57
CA ARG A 158 -2.35 -12.39 11.70
C ARG A 158 -2.89 -11.93 10.35
N LEU A 159 -3.73 -12.74 9.71
CA LEU A 159 -4.36 -12.42 8.43
C LEU A 159 -5.30 -11.21 8.53
N LEU A 160 -6.11 -11.16 9.60
CA LEU A 160 -6.99 -10.02 9.84
C LEU A 160 -6.18 -8.72 10.04
N ASN A 161 -5.04 -8.77 10.72
CA ASN A 161 -4.20 -7.60 10.95
C ASN A 161 -3.56 -7.10 9.64
N LEU A 162 -3.07 -7.99 8.77
CA LEU A 162 -2.57 -7.60 7.44
C LEU A 162 -3.68 -7.01 6.56
N TYR A 163 -4.87 -7.61 6.57
CA TYR A 163 -6.03 -7.10 5.85
C TYR A 163 -6.46 -5.72 6.35
N LYS A 164 -6.52 -5.51 7.66
CA LYS A 164 -6.83 -4.20 8.27
C LYS A 164 -5.77 -3.15 7.94
N LYS A 165 -4.49 -3.54 7.82
CA LYS A 165 -3.40 -2.68 7.35
C LYS A 165 -3.40 -2.49 5.82
N ARG A 166 -4.40 -3.04 5.10
CA ARG A 166 -4.54 -2.94 3.63
C ARG A 166 -3.29 -3.43 2.86
N LEU A 167 -2.60 -4.44 3.40
CA LEU A 167 -1.42 -5.06 2.78
C LEU A 167 -1.75 -6.35 2.00
N ILE A 168 -2.95 -6.89 2.19
CA ILE A 168 -3.49 -8.06 1.49
C ILE A 168 -4.99 -7.86 1.29
N LYS A 169 -5.57 -8.52 0.28
CA LYS A 169 -7.00 -8.55 0.05
C LYS A 169 -7.63 -9.74 0.77
N ARG A 170 -8.94 -9.66 0.99
CA ARG A 170 -9.74 -10.75 1.54
C ARG A 170 -10.95 -10.98 0.64
N ILE A 171 -11.13 -12.23 0.22
CA ILE A 171 -12.26 -12.65 -0.62
C ILE A 171 -13.07 -13.76 0.07
N ASP A 172 -14.36 -13.76 -0.24
CA ASP A 172 -15.31 -14.79 0.16
C ASP A 172 -15.28 -15.93 -0.87
N GLU A 173 -14.82 -17.12 -0.48
CA GLU A 173 -14.86 -18.31 -1.34
C GLU A 173 -15.90 -19.31 -0.82
N LYS A 174 -16.75 -19.80 -1.73
CA LYS A 174 -17.72 -20.87 -1.42
C LYS A 174 -17.04 -22.22 -1.58
N VAL A 175 -17.08 -23.03 -0.53
CA VAL A 175 -16.56 -24.40 -0.51
C VAL A 175 -17.65 -25.39 -0.10
N PRO A 176 -17.55 -26.68 -0.45
CA PRO A 176 -18.45 -27.70 0.09
C PRO A 176 -18.39 -27.68 1.63
N GLY A 177 -19.49 -27.29 2.27
CA GLY A 177 -19.57 -27.15 3.74
C GLY A 177 -19.55 -25.72 4.29
N GLY A 178 -19.48 -24.68 3.44
CA GLY A 178 -19.69 -23.30 3.88
C GLY A 178 -18.97 -22.22 3.07
N LYS A 179 -18.75 -21.07 3.71
CA LYS A 179 -17.88 -19.99 3.20
C LYS A 179 -16.57 -19.98 3.96
N VAL A 180 -15.47 -19.77 3.25
CA VAL A 180 -14.14 -19.61 3.83
C VAL A 180 -13.55 -18.29 3.34
N TRP A 181 -12.91 -17.57 4.25
CA TRP A 181 -12.12 -16.40 3.91
C TRP A 181 -10.79 -16.83 3.31
N VAL A 182 -10.54 -16.37 2.08
CA VAL A 182 -9.24 -16.49 1.42
C VAL A 182 -8.59 -15.11 1.44
N TYR A 183 -7.30 -15.09 1.72
CA TYR A 183 -6.48 -13.89 1.72
C TYR A 183 -5.47 -13.98 0.59
N GLU A 184 -5.32 -12.91 -0.18
CA GLU A 184 -4.48 -12.89 -1.37
C GLU A 184 -3.61 -11.64 -1.43
N ARG A 185 -2.51 -11.73 -2.16
CA ARG A 185 -1.68 -10.56 -2.48
C ARG A 185 -2.50 -9.52 -3.26
N ILE A 186 -2.14 -8.25 -3.10
CA ILE A 186 -2.76 -7.12 -3.80
C ILE A 186 -2.44 -7.16 -5.29
#